data_AF-D5UIJ2-F1
#
_entry.id   AF-D5UIJ2-F1
#
_cell.length_a   1.000
_cell.length_b   1.000
_cell.length_c   1.000
_cell.angle_alpha   90.00
_cell.angle_beta   90.00
_cell.angle_gamma   90.00
#
_symmetry.space_group_name_H-M   'P 1'
#
loop_
_entity.id
_entity.type
_entity.pdbx_description
1 polymer ?
#
loop_
_entity_poly.entity_id
_entity_poly.type
_entity_poly.pdbx_seq_one_letter_code
_entity_poly.pdbx_strand_id
1 'polypeptide(L)' 'MRVRPYHSARSTAAHVYHEDDDCPAGKTLAWFDKVDGSDGCEPCTMCVRTAAECPDHPAAAAVS' A
#
# COMPACT_ATOMS: atom_id res chain seq x y z
N MET A 1 -2.81 -7.22 -6.90
CA MET A 1 -2.57 -8.39 -6.01
C MET A 1 -1.97 -7.89 -4.71
N ARG A 2 -2.41 -8.41 -3.54
CA ARG A 2 -1.85 -7.97 -2.25
C ARG A 2 -0.39 -8.44 -2.10
N VAL A 3 0.47 -7.53 -1.66
CA VAL A 3 1.90 -7.75 -1.44
C VAL A 3 2.30 -7.32 -0.04
N ARG A 4 3.57 -7.59 0.33
CA ARG A 4 4.13 -7.05 1.58
C ARG A 4 4.01 -5.52 1.55
N PRO A 5 3.65 -4.89 2.68
CA PRO A 5 3.55 -3.44 2.73
C PRO A 5 4.90 -2.81 2.39
N TYR A 6 4.89 -1.72 1.65
CA TYR A 6 6.07 -0.92 1.33
C TYR A 6 5.72 0.56 1.23
N HIS A 7 6.66 1.44 1.53
CA HIS A 7 6.50 2.89 1.38
C HIS A 7 7.68 3.46 0.58
N SER A 8 7.62 4.76 0.26
CA SER A 8 8.74 5.41 -0.42
C SER A 8 9.83 5.83 0.57
N ALA A 9 11.09 5.56 0.25
CA ALA A 9 12.26 6.09 0.96
C ALA A 9 12.39 7.62 0.87
N ARG A 10 11.68 8.27 -0.06
CA ARG A 10 11.83 9.69 -0.33
C ARG A 10 10.91 10.51 0.58
N SER A 11 11.51 11.45 1.30
CA SER A 11 10.77 12.39 2.15
C SER A 11 9.82 13.33 1.39
N THR A 12 9.96 13.44 0.07
CA THR A 12 9.05 14.22 -0.79
C THR A 12 7.86 13.43 -1.33
N ALA A 13 7.85 12.10 -1.14
CA ALA A 13 6.70 11.28 -1.50
C ALA A 13 5.57 11.45 -0.49
N ALA A 14 4.37 11.03 -0.87
CA ALA A 14 3.26 10.93 0.07
C ALA A 14 3.64 9.98 1.21
N HIS A 15 3.32 10.37 2.45
CA HIS A 15 3.59 9.60 3.66
C HIS A 15 2.58 8.46 3.82
N VAL A 16 2.58 7.53 2.86
CA VAL A 16 1.66 6.40 2.78
C VAL A 16 2.42 5.11 2.48
N TYR A 17 1.89 3.98 2.95
CA TYR A 17 2.34 2.66 2.53
C TYR A 17 1.36 2.03 1.53
N HIS A 18 1.91 1.22 0.65
CA HIS A 18 1.22 0.44 -0.37
C HIS A 18 1.31 -1.03 -0.02
N GLU A 19 0.22 -1.76 -0.24
CA GLU A 19 0.13 -3.20 0.01
C GLU A 19 -0.51 -3.93 -1.17
N ASP A 20 -0.66 -3.26 -2.31
CA ASP A 20 -1.12 -3.84 -3.57
C ASP A 20 -0.11 -3.52 -4.68
N ASP A 21 0.32 -4.54 -5.40
CA ASP A 21 1.31 -4.41 -6.49
C ASP A 21 0.75 -3.63 -7.69
N ASP A 22 -0.57 -3.69 -7.89
CA ASP A 22 -1.27 -3.05 -8.99
C ASP A 22 -1.68 -1.61 -8.68
N CYS A 23 -1.43 -1.14 -7.45
CA CYS A 23 -1.73 0.23 -7.06
C CYS A 23 -1.01 1.22 -7.97
N PRO A 24 -1.73 2.08 -8.72
CA PRO A 24 -1.10 2.99 -9.68
C PRO A 24 -0.15 3.97 -8.99
N ALA A 25 -0.47 4.43 -7.77
CA ALA A 25 0.44 5.25 -6.96
C ALA A 25 1.72 4.47 -6.58
N GLY A 26 1.58 3.22 -6.13
CA GLY A 26 2.74 2.36 -5.83
C GLY A 26 3.59 2.00 -7.05
N LYS A 27 2.98 1.93 -8.25
CA LYS A 27 3.66 1.73 -9.53
C LYS A 27 4.45 2.96 -10.00
N THR A 28 4.12 4.18 -9.54
CA THR A 28 4.94 5.37 -9.82
C THR A 28 6.26 5.39 -9.05
N LEU A 29 6.35 4.64 -7.95
CA LEU A 29 7.57 4.53 -7.17
C LEU A 29 8.59 3.64 -7.90
N ALA A 30 9.80 4.15 -8.08
CA ALA A 30 10.90 3.36 -8.59
C ALA A 30 11.22 2.21 -7.63
N TRP A 31 11.55 1.04 -8.18
CA TRP A 31 11.76 -0.18 -7.38
C TRP A 31 12.83 -0.02 -6.29
N PHE A 32 13.86 0.80 -6.52
CA PHE A 32 14.94 1.07 -5.56
C PHE A 32 14.56 2.09 -4.48
N ASP A 33 13.45 2.83 -4.66
CA ASP A 33 12.91 3.77 -3.68
C ASP A 33 11.83 3.10 -2.79
N LYS A 34 11.50 1.82 -3.03
CA LYS A 34 10.51 1.07 -2.24
C LYS A 34 11.19 0.47 -1.01
N VAL A 35 10.69 0.80 0.17
CA VAL A 35 11.16 0.30 1.46
C VAL A 35 10.09 -0.61 2.04
N ASP A 36 10.47 -1.84 2.38
CA ASP A 36 9.57 -2.79 3.04
C ASP A 36 9.08 -2.26 4.39
N GLY A 37 7.81 -2.50 4.68
CA GLY A 37 7.14 -2.08 5.91
C GLY A 37 6.30 -0.81 5.74
N SER A 38 5.54 -0.49 6.79
CA SER A 38 4.71 0.70 6.84
C SER A 38 5.43 1.92 7.45
N ASP A 39 6.45 1.74 8.30
CA ASP A 39 7.20 2.82 8.97
C ASP A 39 6.33 3.92 9.60
N GLY A 40 5.15 3.56 10.11
CA GLY A 40 4.18 4.52 10.64
C GLY A 40 3.44 5.36 9.60
N CYS A 41 3.67 5.11 8.31
CA CYS A 41 2.91 5.71 7.23
C CYS A 41 1.44 5.29 7.29
N GLU A 42 0.56 6.15 6.78
CA GLU A 42 -0.86 5.84 6.64
C GLU A 42 -1.10 4.86 5.49
N PRO A 43 -2.16 4.03 5.53
CA PRO A 43 -2.49 3.16 4.40
C PRO A 43 -2.87 3.98 3.16
N CYS A 44 -2.37 3.57 2.00
CA CYS A 44 -2.82 4.14 0.73
C CYS A 44 -4.31 3.87 0.53
N THR A 45 -5.12 4.92 0.38
CA THR A 45 -6.59 4.81 0.22
C THR A 45 -7.01 3.96 -0.98
N MET A 46 -6.20 3.94 -2.05
CA MET A 46 -6.41 3.09 -3.21
C MET A 46 -6.20 1.62 -2.87
N CYS A 47 -5.13 1.29 -2.13
CA CYS A 47 -4.88 -0.08 -1.68
C CYS A 47 -5.99 -0.57 -0.74
N VAL A 48 -6.49 0.28 0.15
CA VAL A 48 -7.61 -0.05 1.05
C VAL A 48 -8.89 -0.35 0.27
N ARG A 49 -9.22 0.46 -0.74
CA ARG A 49 -10.40 0.25 -1.59
C ARG A 49 -10.28 -1.05 -2.39
N THR A 50 -9.15 -1.26 -3.07
CA THR A 50 -8.91 -2.49 -3.83
C THR A 50 -8.99 -3.73 -2.94
N ALA A 51 -8.47 -3.69 -1.72
CA ALA A 51 -8.58 -4.79 -0.77
C ALA A 51 -10.04 -5.07 -0.33
N ALA A 52 -10.88 -4.04 -0.22
CA ALA A 52 -12.30 -4.20 0.06
C ALA A 52 -13.08 -4.78 -1.14
N GLU A 53 -12.61 -4.53 -2.36
CA GLU A 53 -13.22 -4.98 -3.61
C GLU A 53 -12.73 -6.37 -4.07
N CYS A 54 -11.67 -6.93 -3.47
CA CYS A 54 -11.16 -8.26 -3.78
C CYS A 54 -12.03 -9.38 -3.14
N PRO A 55 -12.80 -10.16 -3.93
CA PRO A 55 -13.69 -11.21 -3.39
C PRO A 55 -12.95 -12.42 -2.83
N ASP A 56 -11.69 -12.63 -3.22
CA ASP A 56 -10.88 -13.80 -2.83
C ASP A 56 -10.22 -13.62 -1.45
N HIS A 57 -10.13 -12.37 -0.95
CA HIS A 57 -9.54 -12.02 0.34
C HIS A 57 -10.28 -10.81 0.91
N PRO A 58 -11.41 -10.98 1.64
CA PRO A 58 -12.07 -9.85 2.28
C PRO A 58 -11.05 -9.18 3.19
N ALA A 59 -10.88 -7.86 2.99
CA ALA A 59 -10.10 -7.01 3.89
C ALA A 59 -10.38 -7.46 5.32
N ALA A 60 -9.34 -7.96 6.01
CA ALA A 60 -9.43 -8.39 7.39
C ALA A 60 -10.23 -7.34 8.13
N ALA A 61 -11.41 -7.76 8.61
CA ALA A 61 -12.44 -6.90 9.14
C ALA A 61 -11.80 -5.80 9.97
N ALA A 62 -12.12 -4.55 9.64
CA ALA A 62 -11.95 -3.45 10.56
C ALA A 62 -12.53 -3.89 11.90
N VAL A 63 -11.66 -4.17 12.86
CA VAL A 63 -12.06 -4.45 14.24
C VAL A 63 -12.34 -3.10 14.87
N SER A 64 -13.62 -2.75 14.98
CA SER A 64 -14.24 -2.08 16.14
C SER A 64 -15.75 -2.16 16.03
#